data_AF-A0A957YQ18-F1
#
_entry.id   AF-A0A957YQ18-F1
#
_cell.length_a   1.000
_cell.length_b   1.000
_cell.length_c   1.000
_cell.angle_alpha   90.00
_cell.angle_beta   90.00
_cell.angle_gamma   90.00
#
_symmetry.space_group_name_H-M   'P 1'
#
loop_
_entity.id
_entity.type
_entity.pdbx_description
1 polymer ?
#
loop_
_entity_poly.entity_id
_entity_poly.type
_entity_poly.pdbx_seq_one_letter_code
_entity_poly.pdbx_strand_id
1 'polypeptide(L)'
;WEEDYSAIKEYFDTLRAQGVEDLESYLRKKPEEVLHCAELIKVLNVNQRTLDLFSAESKEHLTTNLNRIFRDEMQDHFARELVDLWNGNLMYEREGINYSLSGDSISILLNFRIMPGHEEDFSWALVSIQDITARKKAEEYLQYLGTHDVMTGLFNRAYFEETIQKLDTDRGDPVAIIILDLNYLKRTNDTLGHLAGDKLIRRAAEVLTAAFNAEHVTARIGGDEFAVILPGKNAEEVPEYLKQIQTLIDINNKYYREPLLSLSYGAAVSQPGLRLEKVIQLADTAMYENKALLHRRREDQ
;
A
#
# COMPACT_ATOMS: atom_id res chain seq x y z
N TRP A 1 28.93 10.57 1.22
CA TRP A 1 29.22 11.62 2.19
C TRP A 1 30.39 11.15 3.00
N GLU A 2 31.37 12.02 3.16
CA GLU A 2 32.43 11.86 4.14
C GLU A 2 32.09 12.80 5.28
N GLU A 3 32.03 12.28 6.49
CA GLU A 3 31.53 12.99 7.67
C GLU A 3 32.49 12.77 8.84
N ASP A 4 32.47 13.70 9.79
CA ASP A 4 33.23 13.65 11.03
C ASP A 4 32.23 13.62 12.20
N TYR A 5 32.29 12.54 12.97
CA TYR A 5 31.41 12.21 14.09
C TYR A 5 32.14 12.39 15.44
N SER A 6 33.31 13.04 15.47
CA SER A 6 34.10 13.19 16.71
C SER A 6 33.32 13.87 17.82
N ALA A 7 32.52 14.89 17.48
CA ALA A 7 31.68 15.59 18.44
C ALA A 7 30.57 14.68 19.02
N ILE A 8 30.04 13.73 18.23
CA ILE A 8 29.11 12.70 18.73
C ILE A 8 29.85 11.76 19.70
N LYS A 9 31.09 11.36 19.39
CA LYS A 9 31.87 10.50 20.28
C LYS A 9 32.14 11.17 21.63
N GLU A 10 32.54 12.44 21.62
CA GLU A 10 32.73 13.25 22.84
C GLU A 10 31.43 13.39 23.64
N TYR A 11 30.31 13.60 22.94
CA TYR A 11 28.99 13.65 23.56
C TYR A 11 28.61 12.31 24.20
N PHE A 12 28.86 11.19 23.52
CA PHE A 12 28.62 9.85 24.07
C PHE A 12 29.48 9.59 25.32
N ASP A 13 30.76 9.94 25.29
CA ASP A 13 31.65 9.77 26.44
C ASP A 13 31.20 10.64 27.63
N THR A 14 30.68 11.84 27.35
CA THR A 14 30.07 12.71 28.36
C THR A 14 28.83 12.07 28.99
N LEU A 15 27.93 11.50 28.19
CA LEU A 15 26.73 10.81 28.68
C LEU A 15 27.10 9.57 29.52
N ARG A 16 28.09 8.78 29.08
CA ARG A 16 28.60 7.63 29.85
C ARG A 16 29.16 8.07 31.20
N ALA A 17 29.94 9.16 31.23
CA ALA A 17 30.48 9.73 32.47
C ALA A 17 29.37 10.25 33.41
N GLN A 18 28.22 10.65 32.86
CA GLN A 18 27.02 11.02 33.63
C GLN A 18 26.17 9.82 34.09
N GLY A 19 26.57 8.59 33.75
CA GLY A 19 25.89 7.36 34.17
C GLY A 19 24.75 6.92 33.26
N VAL A 20 24.66 7.43 32.02
CA VAL A 20 23.75 6.87 31.02
C VAL A 20 24.31 5.54 30.55
N GLU A 21 23.55 4.45 30.73
CA GLU A 21 23.93 3.10 30.27
C GLU A 21 23.15 2.69 29.01
N ASP A 22 21.89 3.12 28.90
CA ASP A 22 21.00 2.83 27.78
C ASP A 22 20.63 4.12 27.03
N LEU A 23 21.27 4.31 25.87
CA LEU A 23 21.03 5.46 25.01
C LEU A 23 19.62 5.44 24.40
N GLU A 24 19.04 4.29 24.12
CA GLU A 24 17.71 4.22 23.51
C GLU A 24 16.66 4.77 24.49
N SER A 25 16.69 4.31 25.73
CA SER A 25 15.82 4.85 26.79
C SER A 25 16.06 6.33 27.07
N TYR A 26 17.30 6.80 26.92
CA TYR A 26 17.65 8.22 27.08
C TYR A 26 17.03 9.08 25.97
N LEU A 27 17.25 8.71 24.69
CA LEU A 27 16.72 9.44 23.54
C LEU A 27 15.18 9.40 23.48
N ARG A 28 14.54 8.31 23.91
CA ARG A 28 13.06 8.26 24.03
C ARG A 28 12.50 9.27 25.03
N LYS A 29 13.23 9.55 26.11
CA LYS A 29 12.82 10.56 27.12
C LYS A 29 13.18 11.98 26.71
N LYS A 30 14.14 12.13 25.79
CA LYS A 30 14.69 13.39 25.32
C LYS A 30 14.87 13.38 23.79
N PRO A 31 13.78 13.42 23.02
CA PRO A 31 13.84 13.35 21.56
C PRO A 31 14.60 14.54 20.94
N GLU A 32 14.67 15.68 21.63
CA GLU A 32 15.44 16.85 21.20
C GLU A 32 16.95 16.58 21.07
N GLU A 33 17.48 15.61 21.82
CA GLU A 33 18.90 15.24 21.77
C GLU A 33 19.27 14.57 20.45
N VAL A 34 18.31 13.94 19.76
CA VAL A 34 18.52 13.36 18.42
C VAL A 34 18.87 14.46 17.42
N LEU A 35 18.14 15.58 17.46
CA LEU A 35 18.40 16.75 16.62
C LEU A 35 19.72 17.41 17.01
N HIS A 36 20.01 17.52 18.29
CA HIS A 36 21.29 18.03 18.77
C HIS A 36 22.46 17.20 18.21
N CYS A 37 22.39 15.86 18.27
CA CYS A 37 23.42 15.00 17.69
C CYS A 37 23.55 15.21 16.17
N ALA A 38 22.47 15.46 15.45
CA ALA A 38 22.53 15.73 14.01
C ALA A 38 23.31 17.02 13.70
N GLU A 39 23.17 18.05 14.56
CA GLU A 39 23.93 19.31 14.44
C GLU A 39 25.42 19.15 14.75
N LEU A 40 25.81 18.10 15.51
CA LEU A 40 27.21 17.79 15.81
C LEU A 40 27.95 17.16 14.61
N ILE A 41 27.22 16.61 13.63
CA ILE A 41 27.83 15.97 12.46
C ILE A 41 28.43 17.03 11.55
N LYS A 42 29.70 16.85 11.19
CA LYS A 42 30.37 17.72 10.24
C LYS A 42 30.54 17.03 8.89
N VAL A 43 29.88 17.57 7.86
CA VAL A 43 30.01 17.08 6.48
C VAL A 43 31.34 17.53 5.87
N LEU A 44 32.29 16.60 5.76
CA LEU A 44 33.62 16.83 5.17
C LEU A 44 33.55 16.89 3.63
N ASN A 45 32.80 15.99 3.01
CA ASN A 45 32.70 15.93 1.55
C ASN A 45 31.41 15.25 1.05
N VAL A 46 30.97 15.64 -0.15
CA VAL A 46 29.87 14.99 -0.88
C VAL A 46 30.21 14.94 -2.36
N ASN A 47 29.74 13.91 -3.06
CA ASN A 47 29.93 13.81 -4.51
C ASN A 47 28.79 14.52 -5.26
N GLN A 48 28.98 14.72 -6.57
CA GLN A 48 27.95 15.37 -7.42
C GLN A 48 26.61 14.63 -7.37
N ARG A 49 26.62 13.29 -7.33
CA ARG A 49 25.39 12.48 -7.25
C ARG A 49 24.55 12.80 -6.01
N THR A 50 25.19 13.13 -4.90
CA THR A 50 24.49 13.57 -3.68
C THR A 50 23.76 14.89 -3.92
N LEU A 51 24.43 15.85 -4.56
CA LEU A 51 23.84 17.15 -4.87
C LEU A 51 22.62 16.99 -5.79
N ASP A 52 22.76 16.17 -6.84
CA ASP A 52 21.67 15.86 -7.75
C ASP A 52 20.50 15.20 -7.02
N LEU A 53 20.77 14.20 -6.16
CA LEU A 53 19.76 13.46 -5.40
C LEU A 53 18.93 14.37 -4.49
N PHE A 54 19.58 15.28 -3.75
CA PHE A 54 18.92 16.19 -2.83
C PHE A 54 18.45 17.49 -3.48
N SER A 55 18.60 17.64 -4.80
CA SER A 55 18.30 18.89 -5.52
C SER A 55 19.05 20.10 -4.93
N ALA A 56 20.30 19.89 -4.53
CA ALA A 56 21.18 20.93 -4.00
C ALA A 56 22.09 21.48 -5.09
N GLU A 57 22.28 22.79 -5.09
CA GLU A 57 23.11 23.49 -6.09
C GLU A 57 24.62 23.36 -5.79
N SER A 58 24.97 23.15 -4.53
CA SER A 58 26.36 23.03 -4.06
C SER A 58 26.41 22.31 -2.72
N LYS A 59 27.62 21.90 -2.29
CA LYS A 59 27.84 21.37 -0.94
C LYS A 59 27.38 22.36 0.14
N GLU A 60 27.67 23.64 -0.02
CA GLU A 60 27.29 24.68 0.94
C GLU A 60 25.77 24.86 1.03
N HIS A 61 25.08 24.81 -0.13
CA HIS A 61 23.62 24.85 -0.19
C HIS A 61 23.03 23.63 0.55
N LEU A 62 23.59 22.43 0.33
CA LEU A 62 23.19 21.21 1.03
C LEU A 62 23.41 21.33 2.54
N THR A 63 24.61 21.69 2.99
CA THR A 63 24.98 21.71 4.41
C THR A 63 24.22 22.77 5.21
N THR A 64 23.90 23.90 4.60
CA THR A 64 23.10 24.97 5.26
C THR A 64 21.63 24.59 5.40
N ASN A 65 21.16 23.55 4.68
CA ASN A 65 19.77 23.12 4.65
C ASN A 65 19.59 21.66 5.12
N LEU A 66 20.53 21.10 5.89
CA LEU A 66 20.41 19.72 6.38
C LEU A 66 19.14 19.52 7.21
N ASN A 67 18.72 20.51 7.99
CA ASN A 67 17.45 20.47 8.73
C ASN A 67 16.20 20.22 7.86
N ARG A 68 16.24 20.53 6.56
CA ARG A 68 15.14 20.24 5.62
C ARG A 68 15.16 18.78 5.14
N ILE A 69 16.31 18.12 5.25
CA ILE A 69 16.53 16.71 4.90
C ILE A 69 16.31 15.83 6.13
N PHE A 70 16.84 16.24 7.29
CA PHE A 70 16.73 15.61 8.60
C PHE A 70 15.41 15.97 9.31
N ARG A 71 14.30 15.44 8.80
CA ARG A 71 12.96 15.69 9.36
C ARG A 71 12.08 14.45 9.34
N ASP A 72 10.99 14.51 10.07
CA ASP A 72 9.93 13.50 10.08
C ASP A 72 10.51 12.10 10.39
N GLU A 73 10.18 11.09 9.59
CA GLU A 73 10.60 9.69 9.78
C GLU A 73 12.12 9.49 9.82
N MET A 74 12.88 10.43 9.27
CA MET A 74 14.34 10.38 9.26
C MET A 74 14.92 10.51 10.68
N GLN A 75 14.26 11.23 11.58
CA GLN A 75 14.71 11.37 12.98
C GLN A 75 14.70 10.01 13.70
N ASP A 76 13.68 9.19 13.47
CA ASP A 76 13.59 7.85 14.05
C ASP A 76 14.65 6.90 13.48
N HIS A 77 15.04 7.10 12.21
CA HIS A 77 16.15 6.38 11.60
C HIS A 77 17.49 6.78 12.24
N PHE A 78 17.73 8.08 12.39
CA PHE A 78 18.96 8.61 12.96
C PHE A 78 19.10 8.27 14.46
N ALA A 79 18.02 8.30 15.24
CA ALA A 79 18.05 7.86 16.64
C ALA A 79 18.52 6.40 16.78
N ARG A 80 18.09 5.52 15.87
CA ARG A 80 18.54 4.11 15.85
C ARG A 80 20.01 3.98 15.45
N GLU A 81 20.49 4.82 14.55
CA GLU A 81 21.93 4.91 14.23
C GLU A 81 22.76 5.31 15.45
N LEU A 82 22.33 6.33 16.21
CA LEU A 82 23.04 6.75 17.41
C LEU A 82 23.14 5.61 18.43
N VAL A 83 22.06 4.83 18.60
CA VAL A 83 22.04 3.64 19.46
C VAL A 83 22.98 2.55 18.94
N ASP A 84 23.03 2.32 17.63
CA ASP A 84 23.97 1.38 17.01
C ASP A 84 25.43 1.80 17.29
N LEU A 85 25.77 3.07 17.04
CA LEU A 85 27.10 3.63 17.33
C LEU A 85 27.46 3.55 18.82
N TRP A 86 26.51 3.86 19.71
CA TRP A 86 26.69 3.76 21.16
C TRP A 86 27.03 2.34 21.62
N ASN A 87 26.43 1.34 20.99
CA ASN A 87 26.66 -0.08 21.29
C ASN A 87 27.90 -0.65 20.57
N GLY A 88 28.64 0.16 19.81
CA GLY A 88 29.83 -0.26 19.06
C GLY A 88 29.53 -0.90 17.71
N ASN A 89 28.30 -0.80 17.20
CA ASN A 89 27.96 -1.19 15.83
C ASN A 89 28.39 -0.08 14.87
N LEU A 90 29.66 -0.12 14.46
CA LEU A 90 30.27 0.93 13.64
C LEU A 90 30.00 0.80 12.14
N MET A 91 29.21 -0.19 11.73
CA MET A 91 28.76 -0.35 10.35
C MET A 91 27.34 -0.89 10.30
N TYR A 92 26.53 -0.37 9.38
CA TYR A 92 25.19 -0.90 9.13
C TYR A 92 24.70 -0.55 7.73
N GLU A 93 23.69 -1.29 7.28
CA GLU A 93 22.93 -1.02 6.06
C GLU A 93 21.45 -0.97 6.42
N ARG A 94 20.74 0.08 5.98
CA ARG A 94 19.31 0.24 6.29
C ARG A 94 18.56 1.01 5.23
N GLU A 95 17.32 0.61 4.97
CA GLU A 95 16.39 1.40 4.17
C GLU A 95 15.77 2.51 5.01
N GLY A 96 15.52 3.68 4.43
CA GLY A 96 14.89 4.81 5.11
C GLY A 96 14.29 5.81 4.12
N ILE A 97 13.78 6.92 4.64
CA ILE A 97 13.25 8.03 3.83
C ILE A 97 14.05 9.29 4.15
N ASN A 98 14.53 9.94 3.10
CA ASN A 98 15.01 11.32 3.17
C ASN A 98 14.11 12.23 2.35
N TYR A 99 14.33 13.54 2.46
CA TYR A 99 13.64 14.55 1.67
C TYR A 99 14.64 15.36 0.86
N SER A 100 14.33 15.64 -0.41
CA SER A 100 15.08 16.61 -1.19
C SER A 100 14.86 18.04 -0.68
N LEU A 101 15.69 18.99 -1.12
CA LEU A 101 15.49 20.41 -0.85
C LEU A 101 14.28 20.99 -1.60
N SER A 102 13.75 20.31 -2.62
CA SER A 102 12.44 20.60 -3.22
C SER A 102 11.27 20.12 -2.37
N GLY A 103 11.52 19.21 -1.41
CA GLY A 103 10.53 18.66 -0.48
C GLY A 103 10.00 17.27 -0.86
N ASP A 104 10.49 16.70 -1.97
CA ASP A 104 10.11 15.37 -2.42
C ASP A 104 10.67 14.29 -1.50
N SER A 105 9.86 13.28 -1.16
CA SER A 105 10.31 12.10 -0.42
C SER A 105 11.14 11.19 -1.32
N ILE A 106 12.27 10.71 -0.80
CA ILE A 106 13.20 9.82 -1.48
C ILE A 106 13.37 8.58 -0.60
N SER A 107 13.00 7.41 -1.12
CA SER A 107 13.34 6.15 -0.47
C SER A 107 14.82 5.87 -0.70
N ILE A 108 15.58 5.70 0.38
CA ILE A 108 17.02 5.49 0.31
C ILE A 108 17.44 4.16 0.92
N LEU A 109 18.52 3.59 0.39
CA LEU A 109 19.34 2.59 1.07
C LEU A 109 20.59 3.30 1.58
N LEU A 110 20.71 3.39 2.90
CA LEU A 110 21.81 4.04 3.59
C LEU A 110 22.80 2.98 4.07
N ASN A 111 24.05 3.17 3.67
CA ASN A 111 25.19 2.39 4.11
C ASN A 111 26.12 3.29 4.90
N PHE A 112 26.25 3.02 6.19
CA PHE A 112 27.09 3.79 7.11
C PHE A 112 28.27 2.96 7.59
N ARG A 113 29.43 3.60 7.73
CA ARG A 113 30.60 3.00 8.36
C ARG A 113 31.51 4.06 8.99
N ILE A 114 31.94 3.85 10.24
CA ILE A 114 33.17 4.48 10.75
C ILE A 114 34.37 3.81 10.09
N MET A 115 35.26 4.61 9.52
CA MET A 115 36.37 4.09 8.73
C MET A 115 37.44 3.43 9.62
N PRO A 116 38.14 2.40 9.11
CA PRO A 116 39.20 1.73 9.89
C PRO A 116 40.29 2.71 10.35
N GLY A 117 40.66 2.64 11.63
CA GLY A 117 41.61 3.55 12.29
C GLY A 117 40.95 4.74 12.98
N HIS A 118 39.63 4.90 12.86
CA HIS A 118 38.84 5.99 13.45
C HIS A 118 37.78 5.47 14.43
N GLU A 119 37.87 4.21 14.88
CA GLU A 119 36.87 3.58 15.75
C GLU A 119 36.83 4.18 17.16
N GLU A 120 37.92 4.77 17.62
CA GLU A 120 38.02 5.34 18.97
C GLU A 120 37.57 6.80 19.04
N ASP A 121 37.68 7.54 17.94
CA ASP A 121 37.42 8.98 17.88
C ASP A 121 36.29 9.37 16.94
N PHE A 122 35.84 8.47 16.07
CA PHE A 122 34.82 8.69 15.04
C PHE A 122 35.14 9.86 14.08
N SER A 123 36.42 10.19 13.90
CA SER A 123 36.81 11.37 13.11
C SER A 123 36.65 11.21 11.60
N TRP A 124 36.33 9.98 11.15
CA TRP A 124 35.99 9.73 9.76
C TRP A 124 34.92 8.64 9.60
N ALA A 125 33.75 9.06 9.09
CA ALA A 125 32.65 8.20 8.69
C ALA A 125 32.40 8.32 7.19
N LEU A 126 32.00 7.22 6.57
CA LEU A 126 31.54 7.17 5.19
C LEU A 126 30.06 6.79 5.16
N VAL A 127 29.24 7.65 4.57
CA VAL A 127 27.81 7.40 4.32
C VAL A 127 27.57 7.32 2.82
N SER A 128 27.14 6.15 2.35
CA SER A 128 26.67 5.95 0.98
C SER A 128 25.15 5.93 0.98
N ILE A 129 24.55 6.75 0.12
CA ILE A 129 23.11 6.88 -0.03
C ILE A 129 22.76 6.48 -1.46
N GLN A 130 21.91 5.47 -1.59
CA GLN A 130 21.38 5.04 -2.88
C GLN A 130 19.88 5.33 -2.94
N ASP A 131 19.44 6.00 -4.00
CA ASP A 131 18.01 6.15 -4.30
C ASP A 131 17.42 4.79 -4.72
N ILE A 132 16.48 4.29 -3.92
CA ILE A 132 15.74 3.07 -4.17
C ILE A 132 14.26 3.35 -4.44
N THR A 133 13.86 4.61 -4.68
CA THR A 133 12.48 5.02 -4.89
C THR A 133 11.84 4.27 -6.06
N ALA A 134 12.55 4.16 -7.20
CA ALA A 134 12.05 3.42 -8.36
C ALA A 134 11.90 1.91 -8.06
N ARG A 135 12.83 1.35 -7.28
CA ARG A 135 12.77 -0.07 -6.85
C ARG A 135 11.57 -0.29 -5.92
N LYS A 136 11.38 0.55 -4.91
CA LYS A 136 10.27 0.47 -3.96
C LYS A 136 8.91 0.61 -4.65
N LYS A 137 8.76 1.59 -5.55
CA LYS A 137 7.55 1.73 -6.37
C LYS A 137 7.29 0.51 -7.25
N ALA A 138 8.33 -0.12 -7.80
CA ALA A 138 8.19 -1.34 -8.58
C ALA A 138 7.79 -2.54 -7.70
N GLU A 139 8.37 -2.68 -6.50
CA GLU A 139 8.00 -3.70 -5.52
C GLU A 139 6.53 -3.56 -5.07
N GLU A 140 6.12 -2.35 -4.71
CA GLU A 140 4.72 -2.03 -4.35
C GLU A 140 3.77 -2.31 -5.52
N TYR A 141 4.15 -1.92 -6.73
CA TYR A 141 3.33 -2.19 -7.92
C TYR A 141 3.23 -3.69 -8.22
N LEU A 142 4.31 -4.45 -8.07
CA LEU A 142 4.27 -5.91 -8.21
C LEU A 142 3.36 -6.57 -7.16
N GLN A 143 3.40 -6.10 -5.91
CA GLN A 143 2.51 -6.56 -4.85
C GLN A 143 1.04 -6.22 -5.17
N TYR A 144 0.80 -5.01 -5.70
CA TYR A 144 -0.51 -4.60 -6.17
C TYR A 144 -1.01 -5.49 -7.33
N LEU A 145 -0.17 -5.78 -8.33
CA LEU A 145 -0.50 -6.71 -9.42
C LEU A 145 -0.84 -8.12 -8.92
N GLY A 146 -0.17 -8.57 -7.85
CA GLY A 146 -0.44 -9.86 -7.22
C GLY A 146 -1.83 -9.95 -6.60
N THR A 147 -2.43 -8.82 -6.21
CA THR A 147 -3.66 -8.78 -5.41
C THR A 147 -4.83 -8.07 -6.10
N HIS A 148 -4.59 -7.23 -7.10
CA HIS A 148 -5.60 -6.38 -7.73
C HIS A 148 -5.68 -6.57 -9.25
N ASP A 149 -6.86 -6.36 -9.82
CA ASP A 149 -7.10 -6.26 -11.25
C ASP A 149 -6.78 -4.84 -11.73
N VAL A 150 -5.74 -4.70 -12.56
CA VAL A 150 -5.22 -3.39 -13.02
C VAL A 150 -6.28 -2.53 -13.69
N MET A 151 -7.23 -3.16 -14.36
CA MET A 151 -8.24 -2.47 -15.14
C MET A 151 -9.32 -1.82 -14.28
N THR A 152 -9.70 -2.47 -13.18
CA THR A 152 -10.81 -2.07 -12.32
C THR A 152 -10.39 -1.50 -10.98
N GLY A 153 -9.17 -1.81 -10.53
CA GLY A 153 -8.69 -1.49 -9.19
C GLY A 153 -9.34 -2.34 -8.08
N LEU A 154 -10.23 -3.27 -8.43
CA LEU A 154 -10.77 -4.26 -7.49
C LEU A 154 -9.72 -5.33 -7.19
N PHE A 155 -9.96 -6.14 -6.16
CA PHE A 155 -9.15 -7.34 -5.95
C PHE A 155 -9.24 -8.29 -7.16
N ASN A 156 -8.19 -9.04 -7.42
CA ASN A 156 -8.18 -10.02 -8.49
C ASN A 156 -8.71 -11.38 -7.99
N ARG A 157 -8.83 -12.32 -8.92
CA ARG A 157 -9.23 -13.70 -8.64
C ARG A 157 -8.36 -14.39 -7.59
N ALA A 158 -7.04 -14.22 -7.65
CA ALA A 158 -6.11 -14.90 -6.74
C ALA A 158 -6.34 -14.45 -5.29
N TYR A 159 -6.51 -13.14 -5.06
CA TYR A 159 -6.82 -12.59 -3.76
C TYR A 159 -8.19 -13.04 -3.23
N PHE A 160 -9.20 -13.11 -4.11
CA PHE A 160 -10.52 -13.66 -3.77
C PHE A 160 -10.41 -15.11 -3.29
N GLU A 161 -9.73 -15.98 -4.04
CA GLU A 161 -9.55 -17.39 -3.70
C GLU A 161 -8.77 -17.57 -2.39
N GLU A 162 -7.70 -16.80 -2.19
CA GLU A 162 -6.92 -16.81 -0.93
C GLU A 162 -7.78 -16.37 0.26
N THR A 163 -8.62 -15.35 0.10
CA THR A 163 -9.52 -14.87 1.16
C THR A 163 -10.54 -15.94 1.52
N ILE A 164 -11.12 -16.63 0.54
CA ILE A 164 -12.05 -17.73 0.77
C ILE A 164 -11.38 -18.85 1.57
N GLN A 165 -10.15 -19.25 1.21
CA GLN A 165 -9.42 -20.30 1.94
C GLN A 165 -9.13 -19.91 3.40
N LYS A 166 -8.76 -18.64 3.64
CA LYS A 166 -8.54 -18.11 5.00
C LYS A 166 -9.82 -18.16 5.83
N LEU A 167 -10.93 -17.70 5.28
CA LEU A 167 -12.23 -17.70 5.97
C LEU A 167 -12.82 -19.11 6.18
N ASP A 168 -12.54 -20.07 5.30
CA ASP A 168 -12.96 -21.46 5.49
C ASP A 168 -12.16 -22.15 6.63
N THR A 169 -10.93 -21.67 6.89
CA THR A 169 -10.05 -22.16 7.96
C THR A 169 -10.37 -21.51 9.31
N ASP A 170 -10.45 -20.18 9.36
CA ASP A 170 -10.83 -19.42 10.54
C ASP A 170 -12.36 -19.30 10.60
N ARG A 171 -13.03 -20.13 11.41
CA ARG A 171 -14.50 -20.23 11.54
C ARG A 171 -15.18 -18.91 11.94
N GLY A 172 -15.33 -17.99 11.00
CA GLY A 172 -15.98 -16.68 11.12
C GLY A 172 -17.35 -16.62 10.44
N ASP A 173 -18.19 -17.64 10.65
CA ASP A 173 -19.57 -17.64 10.16
C ASP A 173 -20.43 -16.56 10.86
N PRO A 174 -21.45 -16.00 10.19
CA PRO A 174 -21.84 -16.25 8.79
C PRO A 174 -20.99 -15.45 7.79
N VAL A 175 -20.84 -15.96 6.58
CA VAL A 175 -20.21 -15.27 5.44
C VAL A 175 -21.17 -15.27 4.27
N ALA A 176 -21.57 -14.09 3.80
CA ALA A 176 -22.35 -13.95 2.59
C ALA A 176 -21.44 -13.74 1.37
N ILE A 177 -21.80 -14.36 0.24
CA ILE A 177 -21.09 -14.23 -1.03
C ILE A 177 -22.09 -13.79 -2.09
N ILE A 178 -21.71 -12.77 -2.86
CA ILE A 178 -22.46 -12.29 -4.02
C ILE A 178 -21.62 -12.54 -5.27
N ILE A 179 -22.19 -13.20 -6.26
CA ILE A 179 -21.60 -13.37 -7.60
C ILE A 179 -22.38 -12.47 -8.56
N LEU A 180 -21.65 -11.72 -9.39
CA LEU A 180 -22.19 -10.80 -10.36
C LEU A 180 -21.59 -11.03 -11.74
N ASP A 181 -22.41 -10.85 -12.77
CA ASP A 181 -22.01 -10.97 -14.17
C ASP A 181 -22.44 -9.72 -14.95
N LEU A 182 -21.50 -9.12 -15.68
CA LEU A 182 -21.72 -7.96 -16.53
C LEU A 182 -22.41 -8.37 -17.83
N ASN A 183 -23.70 -8.06 -17.90
CA ASN A 183 -24.51 -8.41 -19.06
C ASN A 183 -24.04 -7.68 -20.32
N TYR A 184 -24.11 -8.37 -21.45
CA TYR A 184 -23.90 -7.84 -22.81
C TYR A 184 -22.48 -7.37 -23.14
N LEU A 185 -21.47 -7.63 -22.31
CA LEU A 185 -20.10 -7.21 -22.56
C LEU A 185 -19.60 -7.62 -23.95
N LYS A 186 -19.82 -8.89 -24.34
CA LYS A 186 -19.44 -9.40 -25.67
C LYS A 186 -20.12 -8.62 -26.80
N ARG A 187 -21.44 -8.43 -26.72
CA ARG A 187 -22.20 -7.67 -27.72
C ARG A 187 -21.70 -6.23 -27.83
N THR A 188 -21.38 -5.60 -26.71
CA THR A 188 -20.80 -4.24 -26.69
C THR A 188 -19.43 -4.23 -27.37
N ASN A 189 -18.56 -5.19 -27.07
CA ASN A 189 -17.25 -5.29 -27.74
C ASN A 189 -17.39 -5.46 -29.25
N ASP A 190 -18.30 -6.34 -29.68
CA ASP A 190 -18.50 -6.64 -31.10
C ASP A 190 -19.11 -5.45 -31.86
N THR A 191 -19.94 -4.63 -31.20
CA THR A 191 -20.68 -3.52 -31.84
C THR A 191 -19.96 -2.18 -31.73
N LEU A 192 -19.36 -1.89 -30.58
CA LEU A 192 -18.80 -0.58 -30.21
C LEU A 192 -17.27 -0.62 -29.97
N GLY A 193 -16.65 -1.80 -30.09
CA GLY A 193 -15.23 -2.03 -29.89
C GLY A 193 -14.84 -2.25 -28.43
N HIS A 194 -13.63 -2.79 -28.23
CA HIS A 194 -13.10 -3.16 -26.91
C HIS A 194 -13.02 -1.98 -25.93
N LEU A 195 -12.70 -0.77 -26.41
CA LEU A 195 -12.67 0.41 -25.55
C LEU A 195 -14.04 0.72 -24.91
N ALA A 196 -15.15 0.34 -25.56
CA ALA A 196 -16.48 0.51 -25.01
C ALA A 196 -16.80 -0.56 -23.94
N GLY A 197 -16.40 -1.81 -24.17
CA GLY A 197 -16.49 -2.85 -23.14
C GLY A 197 -15.60 -2.56 -21.94
N ASP A 198 -14.41 -1.99 -22.18
CA ASP A 198 -13.50 -1.60 -21.11
C ASP A 198 -14.11 -0.54 -20.19
N LYS A 199 -14.82 0.42 -20.79
CA LYS A 199 -15.60 1.42 -20.05
C LYS A 199 -16.74 0.80 -19.25
N LEU A 200 -17.43 -0.22 -19.78
CA LEU A 200 -18.47 -0.92 -19.03
C LEU A 200 -17.91 -1.63 -17.80
N ILE A 201 -16.80 -2.35 -17.97
CA ILE A 201 -16.11 -3.06 -16.88
C ILE A 201 -15.69 -2.07 -15.79
N ARG A 202 -15.08 -0.94 -16.15
CA ARG A 202 -14.71 0.10 -15.18
C ARG A 202 -15.92 0.70 -14.47
N ARG A 203 -17.00 0.97 -15.19
CA ARG A 203 -18.25 1.48 -14.58
C ARG A 203 -18.88 0.47 -13.63
N ALA A 204 -18.84 -0.83 -13.94
CA ALA A 204 -19.26 -1.88 -13.02
C ALA A 204 -18.42 -1.84 -11.74
N ALA A 205 -17.09 -1.76 -11.88
CA ALA A 205 -16.19 -1.66 -10.74
C ALA A 205 -16.42 -0.41 -9.89
N GLU A 206 -16.60 0.77 -10.50
CA GLU A 206 -16.93 2.01 -9.79
C GLU A 206 -18.21 1.88 -8.96
N VAL A 207 -19.25 1.25 -9.53
CA VAL A 207 -20.49 0.98 -8.81
C VAL A 207 -20.25 0.06 -7.62
N LEU A 208 -19.47 -1.01 -7.78
CA LEU A 208 -19.19 -1.94 -6.69
C LEU A 208 -18.31 -1.30 -5.61
N THR A 209 -17.29 -0.54 -5.98
CA THR A 209 -16.45 0.22 -5.03
C THR A 209 -17.29 1.24 -4.24
N ALA A 210 -18.30 1.86 -4.85
CA ALA A 210 -19.20 2.77 -4.14
C ALA A 210 -20.26 2.04 -3.29
N ALA A 211 -20.59 0.78 -3.62
CA ALA A 211 -21.56 -0.03 -2.89
C ALA A 211 -20.98 -0.65 -1.62
N PHE A 212 -19.68 -0.96 -1.60
CA PHE A 212 -19.03 -1.71 -0.53
C PHE A 212 -17.91 -0.91 0.13
N ASN A 213 -17.81 -0.98 1.45
CA ASN A 213 -16.72 -0.38 2.22
C ASN A 213 -15.44 -1.26 2.18
N ALA A 214 -14.36 -0.78 2.80
CA ALA A 214 -13.08 -1.48 2.85
C ALA A 214 -13.07 -2.76 3.73
N GLU A 215 -14.14 -3.03 4.48
CA GLU A 215 -14.26 -4.24 5.30
C GLU A 215 -14.73 -5.45 4.46
N HIS A 216 -15.28 -5.20 3.28
CA HIS A 216 -15.70 -6.25 2.34
C HIS A 216 -14.64 -6.48 1.26
N VAL A 217 -14.59 -7.69 0.73
CA VAL A 217 -13.71 -8.01 -0.40
C VAL A 217 -14.53 -7.98 -1.68
N THR A 218 -14.32 -6.95 -2.49
CA THR A 218 -14.89 -6.83 -3.83
C THR A 218 -13.82 -7.17 -4.86
N ALA A 219 -14.07 -8.18 -5.68
CA ALA A 219 -13.10 -8.71 -6.63
C ALA A 219 -13.67 -8.85 -8.04
N ARG A 220 -12.81 -8.70 -9.04
CA ARG A 220 -13.06 -9.16 -10.40
C ARG A 220 -12.43 -10.54 -10.58
N ILE A 221 -13.27 -11.55 -10.80
CA ILE A 221 -12.84 -12.96 -10.84
C ILE A 221 -12.76 -13.51 -12.28
N GLY A 222 -13.31 -12.79 -13.25
CA GLY A 222 -13.33 -13.17 -14.66
C GLY A 222 -13.44 -11.96 -15.61
N GLY A 223 -13.72 -12.23 -16.88
CA GLY A 223 -13.83 -11.20 -17.92
C GLY A 223 -14.96 -10.20 -17.62
N ASP A 224 -16.17 -10.72 -17.45
CA ASP A 224 -17.41 -10.03 -17.06
C ASP A 224 -17.85 -10.36 -15.63
N GLU A 225 -17.12 -11.23 -14.91
CA GLU A 225 -17.52 -11.74 -13.60
C GLU A 225 -16.86 -11.00 -12.43
N PHE A 226 -17.68 -10.69 -11.43
CA PHE A 226 -17.29 -10.05 -10.18
C PHE A 226 -17.82 -10.86 -8.99
N ALA A 227 -17.17 -10.73 -7.85
CA ALA A 227 -17.59 -11.36 -6.62
C ALA A 227 -17.40 -10.43 -5.42
N VAL A 228 -18.25 -10.60 -4.41
CA VAL A 228 -18.16 -9.86 -3.15
C VAL A 228 -18.24 -10.84 -1.99
N ILE A 229 -17.31 -10.72 -1.04
CA ILE A 229 -17.31 -11.46 0.23
C ILE A 229 -17.72 -10.50 1.33
N LEU A 230 -18.71 -10.90 2.12
CA LEU A 230 -19.30 -10.15 3.22
C LEU A 230 -19.18 -10.96 4.53
N PRO A 231 -18.02 -10.91 5.22
CA PRO A 231 -17.85 -11.59 6.50
C PRO A 231 -18.79 -11.04 7.57
N GLY A 232 -19.35 -11.93 8.40
CA GLY A 232 -20.29 -11.59 9.46
C GLY A 232 -21.70 -11.22 8.99
N LYS A 233 -22.00 -11.29 7.69
CA LYS A 233 -23.30 -10.87 7.12
C LYS A 233 -24.23 -12.06 6.90
N ASN A 234 -25.48 -11.88 7.31
CA ASN A 234 -26.51 -12.91 7.20
C ASN A 234 -27.45 -12.68 5.99
N ALA A 235 -28.37 -13.63 5.77
CA ALA A 235 -29.28 -13.58 4.62
C ALA A 235 -30.29 -12.44 4.64
N GLU A 236 -30.57 -11.85 5.80
CA GLU A 236 -31.50 -10.71 5.95
C GLU A 236 -30.85 -9.38 5.54
N GLU A 237 -29.52 -9.28 5.66
CA GLU A 237 -28.75 -8.08 5.29
C GLU A 237 -28.42 -8.03 3.79
N VAL A 238 -28.22 -9.19 3.14
CA VAL A 238 -27.84 -9.27 1.71
C VAL A 238 -28.77 -8.48 0.77
N PRO A 239 -30.11 -8.51 0.91
CA PRO A 239 -31.00 -7.73 0.05
C PRO A 239 -30.75 -6.22 0.05
N GLU A 240 -30.24 -5.66 1.14
CA GLU A 240 -29.93 -4.22 1.22
C GLU A 240 -28.75 -3.87 0.30
N TYR A 241 -27.69 -4.68 0.30
CA TYR A 241 -26.55 -4.52 -0.61
C TYR A 241 -26.96 -4.65 -2.08
N LEU A 242 -27.81 -5.64 -2.41
CA LEU A 242 -28.31 -5.82 -3.78
C LEU A 242 -29.15 -4.61 -4.24
N LYS A 243 -29.97 -4.06 -3.35
CA LYS A 243 -30.75 -2.85 -3.62
C LYS A 243 -29.84 -1.63 -3.80
N GLN A 244 -28.78 -1.51 -3.00
CA GLN A 244 -27.79 -0.44 -3.13
C GLN A 244 -27.07 -0.52 -4.48
N ILE A 245 -26.60 -1.71 -4.89
CA ILE A 245 -25.99 -1.94 -6.21
C ILE A 245 -26.97 -1.49 -7.31
N GLN A 246 -28.22 -1.95 -7.27
CA GLN A 246 -29.22 -1.57 -8.28
C GLN A 246 -29.44 -0.05 -8.34
N THR A 247 -29.54 0.60 -7.18
CA THR A 247 -29.69 2.07 -7.09
C THR A 247 -28.51 2.80 -7.73
N LEU A 248 -27.28 2.33 -7.47
CA LEU A 248 -26.07 2.91 -8.05
C LEU A 248 -25.96 2.65 -9.56
N ILE A 249 -26.39 1.48 -10.06
CA ILE A 249 -26.52 1.21 -11.50
C ILE A 249 -27.49 2.20 -12.14
N ASP A 250 -28.66 2.42 -11.53
CA ASP A 250 -29.69 3.33 -12.06
C ASP A 250 -29.17 4.78 -12.10
N ILE A 251 -28.46 5.22 -11.08
CA ILE A 251 -27.78 6.53 -11.06
C ILE A 251 -26.73 6.60 -12.17
N ASN A 252 -25.86 5.60 -12.27
CA ASN A 252 -24.80 5.55 -13.27
C ASN A 252 -25.38 5.62 -14.70
N ASN A 253 -26.48 4.91 -14.98
CA ASN A 253 -27.17 4.92 -16.26
C ASN A 253 -27.90 6.23 -16.59
N LYS A 254 -28.22 7.08 -15.59
CA LYS A 254 -28.72 8.44 -15.86
C LYS A 254 -27.63 9.33 -16.46
N TYR A 255 -26.38 9.15 -16.03
CA TYR A 255 -25.23 9.92 -16.52
C TYR A 255 -24.66 9.37 -17.84
N TYR A 256 -24.63 8.04 -18.00
CA TYR A 256 -24.07 7.38 -19.18
C TYR A 256 -25.16 6.62 -19.94
N ARG A 257 -25.50 7.09 -21.15
CA ARG A 257 -26.65 6.57 -21.91
C ARG A 257 -26.35 5.39 -22.84
N GLU A 258 -25.10 5.21 -23.26
CA GLU A 258 -24.73 4.13 -24.16
C GLU A 258 -23.27 3.70 -23.97
N PRO A 259 -23.00 2.38 -23.79
CA PRO A 259 -23.96 1.33 -23.45
C PRO A 259 -24.49 1.46 -22.01
N LEU A 260 -25.72 0.98 -21.77
CA LEU A 260 -26.27 0.91 -20.41
C LEU A 260 -25.56 -0.19 -19.59
N LEU A 261 -25.22 0.13 -18.36
CA LEU A 261 -24.69 -0.82 -17.39
C LEU A 261 -25.81 -1.73 -16.89
N SER A 262 -25.58 -3.04 -16.91
CA SER A 262 -26.53 -4.03 -16.41
C SER A 262 -25.74 -5.20 -15.83
N LEU A 263 -26.03 -5.54 -14.57
CA LEU A 263 -25.44 -6.69 -13.89
C LEU A 263 -26.54 -7.71 -13.59
N SER A 264 -26.24 -8.98 -13.80
CA SER A 264 -26.95 -10.08 -13.17
C SER A 264 -26.25 -10.40 -11.86
N TYR A 265 -26.99 -10.78 -10.82
CA TYR A 265 -26.40 -11.10 -9.53
C TYR A 265 -27.15 -12.22 -8.82
N GLY A 266 -26.42 -12.96 -8.00
CA GLY A 266 -26.92 -14.00 -7.12
C GLY A 266 -26.12 -14.03 -5.84
N ALA A 267 -26.77 -14.41 -4.74
CA ALA A 267 -26.14 -14.40 -3.43
C ALA A 267 -26.49 -15.64 -2.63
N ALA A 268 -25.57 -16.07 -1.78
CA ALA A 268 -25.76 -17.15 -0.83
C ALA A 268 -25.01 -16.84 0.46
N VAL A 269 -25.41 -17.47 1.57
CA VAL A 269 -24.82 -17.26 2.89
C VAL A 269 -24.38 -18.60 3.45
N SER A 270 -23.19 -18.62 4.06
CA SER A 270 -22.69 -19.79 4.75
C SER A 270 -23.58 -20.19 5.92
N GLN A 271 -23.60 -21.48 6.18
CA GLN A 271 -24.22 -22.06 7.36
C GLN A 271 -23.16 -22.88 8.09
N PRO A 272 -23.27 -23.05 9.42
CA PRO A 272 -22.32 -23.84 10.18
C PRO A 272 -22.06 -25.21 9.55
N GLY A 273 -20.80 -25.49 9.20
CA GLY A 273 -20.36 -26.76 8.62
C GLY A 273 -20.47 -26.85 7.09
N LEU A 274 -20.96 -25.81 6.41
CA LEU A 274 -20.95 -25.71 4.95
C LEU A 274 -19.68 -24.97 4.50
N ARG A 275 -18.88 -25.60 3.62
CA ARG A 275 -17.70 -24.94 3.06
C ARG A 275 -18.07 -23.77 2.15
N LEU A 276 -17.24 -22.74 2.14
CA LEU A 276 -17.46 -21.56 1.31
C LEU A 276 -17.48 -21.86 -0.20
N GLU A 277 -16.77 -22.90 -0.69
CA GLU A 277 -16.91 -23.28 -2.10
C GLU A 277 -18.33 -23.67 -2.46
N LYS A 278 -19.09 -24.27 -1.52
CA LYS A 278 -20.48 -24.61 -1.76
C LYS A 278 -21.37 -23.38 -1.75
N VAL A 279 -21.06 -22.39 -0.91
CA VAL A 279 -21.75 -21.09 -0.89
C VAL A 279 -21.54 -20.35 -2.22
N ILE A 280 -20.32 -20.33 -2.75
CA ILE A 280 -20.00 -19.76 -4.07
C ILE A 280 -20.87 -20.42 -5.15
N GLN A 281 -20.95 -21.75 -5.19
CA GLN A 281 -21.78 -22.47 -6.17
C GLN A 281 -23.26 -22.10 -6.09
N LEU A 282 -23.79 -21.91 -4.88
CA LEU A 282 -25.19 -21.50 -4.68
C LEU A 282 -25.42 -20.07 -5.16
N ALA A 283 -24.50 -19.14 -4.86
CA ALA A 283 -24.56 -17.77 -5.33
C ALA A 283 -24.47 -17.68 -6.86
N ASP A 284 -23.58 -18.47 -7.47
CA ASP A 284 -23.44 -18.58 -8.93
C ASP A 284 -24.72 -19.11 -9.60
N THR A 285 -25.30 -20.18 -9.04
CA THR A 285 -26.58 -20.72 -9.53
C THR A 285 -27.68 -19.66 -9.50
N ALA A 286 -27.80 -18.93 -8.38
CA ALA A 286 -28.77 -17.84 -8.25
C ALA A 286 -28.52 -16.69 -9.25
N MET A 287 -27.25 -16.41 -9.57
CA MET A 287 -26.87 -15.40 -10.56
C MET A 287 -27.30 -15.82 -11.96
N TYR A 288 -27.08 -17.07 -12.34
CA TYR A 288 -27.54 -17.62 -13.62
C TYR A 288 -29.07 -17.58 -13.75
N GLU A 289 -29.81 -17.90 -12.69
CA GLU A 289 -31.27 -17.79 -12.66
C GLU A 289 -31.74 -16.34 -12.86
N ASN A 290 -31.09 -15.39 -12.19
CA ASN A 290 -31.34 -13.96 -12.35
C ASN A 290 -31.08 -13.50 -13.79
N LYS A 291 -29.95 -13.91 -14.38
CA LYS A 291 -29.58 -13.62 -15.77
C LYS A 291 -30.64 -14.12 -16.75
N ALA A 292 -31.10 -15.36 -16.58
CA ALA A 292 -32.15 -15.94 -17.42
C ALA A 292 -33.50 -15.21 -17.31
N LEU A 293 -33.84 -14.65 -16.15
CA LEU A 293 -35.05 -13.83 -15.97
C LEU A 293 -34.92 -12.47 -16.66
N LEU A 294 -33.75 -11.83 -16.57
CA LEU A 294 -33.47 -10.54 -17.22
C LEU A 294 -33.53 -10.64 -18.74
N HIS A 295 -32.98 -11.72 -19.31
CA HIS A 295 -33.04 -11.96 -20.76
C HIS A 295 -34.49 -12.14 -21.25
N ARG A 296 -35.30 -12.93 -20.55
CA ARG A 296 -36.72 -13.13 -20.92
C ARG A 296 -37.53 -11.83 -20.90
N ARG A 297 -37.40 -11.02 -19.85
CA ARG A 297 -38.13 -9.73 -19.75
C ARG A 297 -37.81 -8.74 -20.87
N ARG A 298 -36.64 -8.88 -21.51
CA ARG A 298 -36.23 -8.04 -22.63
C ARG A 298 -36.70 -8.55 -23.99
N GLU A 299 -36.92 -9.85 -24.13
CA GLU A 299 -37.51 -10.41 -25.36
C GLU A 299 -39.01 -10.10 -25.44
N ASP A 300 -39.67 -9.88 -24.30
CA ASP A 300 -41.08 -9.51 -24.19
C ASP A 300 -41.35 -7.98 -24.33
N GLN A 301 -40.33 -7.13 -24.51
CA GLN A 301 -40.42 -5.66 -24.64
C GLN A 301 -39.98 -5.17 -26.02
#